data_AF-H0EYD7-F1
#
_entry.id   AF-H0EYD7-F1
#
_cell.length_a   1.000
_cell.length_b   1.000
_cell.length_c   1.000
_cell.angle_alpha   90.00
_cell.angle_beta   90.00
_cell.angle_gamma   90.00
#
_symmetry.space_group_name_H-M   'P 1'
#
loop_
_entity.id
_entity.type
_entity.pdbx_description
1 polymer ?
#
loop_
_entity_poly.entity_id
_entity_poly.type
_entity_poly.pdbx_seq_one_letter_code
_entity_poly.pdbx_strand_id
1 'polypeptide(L)'
;MDDPTDNKLSSVINIAADGDVILVVGPEKMKLRVFSLFLKTASKPFSAMFGPDWKEGHDMLGRDGPVELLLPEDNASALKFICAIIHHRNNQVPQTLAAGDVLEVAVTADKYDCVDALKFASGNWLLPGKNEPGDLMLLTAAAYLFQNAKAFKEITRQLILNHDGPYLALSCEEVESAITWRVFFARREGSLASALAPSLSL
;
A
#
# COMPACT_ATOMS: atom_id res chain seq x y z
N MET A 1 -15.59 7.98 -39.85
CA MET A 1 -15.63 8.96 -38.76
C MET A 1 -14.77 8.36 -37.67
N ASP A 2 -13.47 8.61 -37.75
CA ASP A 2 -12.49 8.13 -36.79
C ASP A 2 -12.50 9.10 -35.61
N ASP A 3 -12.78 8.57 -34.42
CA ASP A 3 -12.87 9.33 -33.17
C ASP A 3 -11.45 9.67 -32.67
N PRO A 4 -11.06 10.95 -32.58
CA PRO A 4 -9.75 11.36 -32.15
C PRO A 4 -9.76 11.76 -30.67
N THR A 5 -9.97 10.79 -29.78
CA THR A 5 -9.77 11.00 -28.34
C THR A 5 -9.17 9.74 -27.73
N ASP A 6 -7.85 9.73 -27.55
CA ASP A 6 -7.23 9.82 -26.22
C ASP A 6 -5.72 9.52 -26.34
N ASN A 7 -4.94 10.53 -26.74
CA ASN A 7 -3.48 10.46 -26.63
C ASN A 7 -3.01 11.45 -25.56
N LYS A 8 -3.57 11.33 -24.35
CA LYS A 8 -2.92 11.89 -23.17
C LYS A 8 -1.66 11.07 -22.95
N LEU A 9 -0.54 11.58 -23.42
CA LEU A 9 0.79 11.00 -23.21
C LEU A 9 0.94 10.72 -21.71
N SER A 10 0.84 9.45 -21.29
CA SER A 10 1.09 9.06 -19.91
C SER A 10 2.58 9.22 -19.65
N SER A 11 2.98 10.40 -19.19
CA SER A 11 4.37 10.70 -18.87
C SER A 11 4.85 9.73 -17.79
N VAL A 12 5.90 8.97 -18.09
CA VAL A 12 6.51 8.04 -17.14
C VAL A 12 7.14 8.84 -16.02
N ILE A 13 6.69 8.60 -14.78
CA ILE A 13 7.28 9.16 -13.57
C ILE A 13 8.48 8.29 -13.22
N ASN A 14 9.68 8.86 -13.37
CA ASN A 14 10.93 8.18 -13.04
C ASN A 14 11.24 8.29 -11.55
N ILE A 15 10.82 7.30 -10.76
CA ILE A 15 11.33 7.12 -9.39
C ILE A 15 12.79 6.64 -9.45
N ALA A 16 13.08 5.76 -10.41
CA ALA A 16 14.41 5.37 -10.85
C ALA A 16 14.53 5.52 -12.37
N ALA A 17 15.41 6.42 -12.84
CA ALA A 17 15.58 6.71 -14.27
C ALA A 17 16.02 5.48 -15.07
N ASP A 18 16.85 4.62 -14.47
CA ASP A 18 17.36 3.38 -15.09
C ASP A 18 16.61 2.14 -14.61
N GLY A 19 15.41 2.31 -14.04
CA GLY A 19 14.60 1.20 -13.54
C GLY A 19 14.32 0.14 -14.61
N ASP A 20 14.28 -1.12 -14.18
CA ASP A 20 14.02 -2.32 -14.97
C ASP A 20 12.52 -2.69 -15.02
N VAL A 21 11.67 -1.96 -14.28
CA VAL A 21 10.21 -2.16 -14.27
C VAL A 21 9.47 -0.83 -14.40
N ILE A 22 8.35 -0.87 -15.11
CA ILE A 22 7.33 0.18 -15.12
C ILE A 22 6.05 -0.38 -14.52
N LEU A 23 5.64 0.13 -13.36
CA LEU A 23 4.33 -0.16 -12.81
C LEU A 23 3.29 0.71 -13.54
N VAL A 24 2.26 0.10 -14.09
CA VAL A 24 1.12 0.79 -14.71
C VAL A 24 -0.06 0.69 -13.75
N VAL A 25 -0.28 1.75 -13.00
CA VAL A 25 -1.12 1.72 -11.79
C VAL A 25 -2.43 2.46 -11.99
N GLY A 26 -3.51 1.86 -11.49
CA GLY A 26 -4.84 2.44 -11.42
C GLY A 26 -5.55 2.55 -12.77
N PRO A 27 -6.83 2.95 -12.77
CA PRO A 27 -7.60 3.22 -13.98
C PRO A 27 -6.98 4.35 -14.84
N GLU A 28 -6.27 5.28 -14.21
CA GLU A 28 -5.52 6.37 -14.85
C GLU A 28 -4.25 5.90 -15.58
N LYS A 29 -3.84 4.65 -15.40
CA LYS A 29 -2.63 4.05 -15.99
C LYS A 29 -1.37 4.88 -15.70
N MET A 30 -1.21 5.32 -14.46
CA MET A 30 -0.02 6.06 -14.04
C MET A 30 1.21 5.15 -14.18
N LYS A 31 2.21 5.61 -14.95
CA LYS A 31 3.44 4.85 -15.19
C LYS A 31 4.54 5.25 -14.21
N LEU A 32 4.96 4.34 -13.35
CA LEU A 32 6.05 4.53 -12.38
C LEU A 32 7.25 3.67 -12.75
N ARG A 33 8.37 4.27 -13.14
CA ARG A 33 9.61 3.54 -13.42
C ARG A 33 10.43 3.35 -12.15
N VAL A 34 10.73 2.10 -11.82
CA VAL A 34 11.30 1.64 -10.54
C VAL A 34 12.32 0.52 -10.77
N PHE A 35 13.13 0.22 -9.76
CA PHE A 35 13.93 -1.00 -9.71
C PHE A 35 13.16 -2.14 -9.03
N SER A 36 13.03 -3.27 -9.72
CA SER A 36 12.40 -4.48 -9.20
C SER A 36 13.09 -4.98 -7.93
N LEU A 37 14.42 -4.86 -7.85
CA LEU A 37 15.23 -5.31 -6.71
C LEU A 37 14.76 -4.69 -5.39
N PHE A 38 14.55 -3.37 -5.34
CA PHE A 38 14.12 -2.72 -4.11
C PHE A 38 12.70 -3.14 -3.70
N LEU A 39 11.80 -3.33 -4.66
CA LEU A 39 10.45 -3.84 -4.38
C LEU A 39 10.50 -5.28 -3.86
N LYS A 40 11.28 -6.18 -4.51
CA LYS A 40 11.46 -7.58 -4.05
C LYS A 40 11.97 -7.66 -2.62
N THR A 41 12.95 -6.82 -2.27
CA THR A 41 13.54 -6.81 -0.93
C THR A 41 12.58 -6.26 0.12
N ALA A 42 11.75 -5.29 -0.25
CA ALA A 42 10.84 -4.62 0.69
C ALA A 42 9.46 -5.28 0.81
N SER A 43 9.08 -6.20 -0.10
CA SER A 43 7.72 -6.72 -0.23
C SER A 43 7.70 -8.18 -0.69
N LYS A 44 7.09 -9.07 0.11
CA LYS A 44 6.92 -10.49 -0.29
C LYS A 44 6.03 -10.65 -1.53
N PRO A 45 4.87 -9.97 -1.66
CA PRO A 45 4.08 -10.03 -2.89
C PRO A 45 4.85 -9.59 -4.14
N PHE A 46 5.60 -8.49 -4.09
CA PHE A 46 6.45 -8.11 -5.23
C PHE A 46 7.59 -9.11 -5.48
N SER A 47 8.17 -9.69 -4.42
CA SER A 47 9.13 -10.78 -4.56
C SER A 47 8.56 -11.98 -5.31
N ALA A 48 7.31 -12.34 -5.05
CA ALA A 48 6.61 -13.42 -5.75
C ALA A 48 6.33 -13.03 -7.22
N MET A 49 5.70 -11.87 -7.45
CA MET A 49 5.33 -11.39 -8.80
C MET A 49 6.53 -11.30 -9.75
N PHE A 50 7.69 -10.91 -9.24
CA PHE A 50 8.91 -10.79 -10.04
C PHE A 50 9.83 -12.02 -9.93
N GLY A 51 9.35 -13.09 -9.31
CA GLY A 51 10.05 -14.37 -9.19
C GLY A 51 9.98 -15.18 -10.49
N PRO A 52 10.84 -16.21 -10.63
CA PRO A 52 10.91 -17.02 -11.84
C PRO A 52 9.63 -17.81 -12.10
N ASP A 53 8.76 -18.03 -11.11
CA ASP A 53 7.51 -18.79 -11.32
C ASP A 53 6.43 -17.97 -12.02
N TRP A 54 6.63 -16.66 -12.16
CA TRP A 54 5.66 -15.73 -12.73
C TRP A 54 6.09 -15.27 -14.12
N LYS A 55 5.10 -14.95 -14.97
CA LYS A 55 5.33 -14.52 -16.36
C LYS A 55 6.19 -13.26 -16.40
N GLU A 56 5.94 -12.36 -15.45
CA GLU A 56 6.61 -11.08 -15.32
C GLU A 56 8.08 -11.25 -14.94
N GLY A 57 8.42 -12.23 -14.11
CA GLY A 57 9.81 -12.59 -13.82
C GLY A 57 10.54 -13.23 -15.01
N HIS A 58 9.85 -14.04 -15.81
CA HIS A 58 10.41 -14.59 -17.06
C HIS A 58 10.67 -13.50 -18.11
N ASP A 59 9.73 -12.57 -18.27
CA ASP A 59 9.83 -11.48 -19.25
C ASP A 59 11.01 -10.54 -18.97
N MET A 60 11.51 -10.48 -17.72
CA MET A 60 12.72 -9.72 -17.35
C MET A 60 14.03 -10.33 -17.88
N LEU A 61 14.09 -11.65 -18.10
CA LEU A 61 15.34 -12.35 -18.43
C LEU A 61 15.72 -12.28 -19.92
N GLY A 62 14.86 -11.73 -20.79
CA GLY A 62 15.03 -11.80 -22.24
C GLY A 62 14.70 -10.54 -23.03
N ARG A 63 14.50 -9.39 -22.38
CA ARG A 63 14.13 -8.12 -23.05
C ARG A 63 15.20 -7.04 -22.90
N ASP A 64 15.42 -6.30 -23.99
CA ASP A 64 16.10 -5.00 -23.94
C ASP A 64 15.07 -3.93 -23.52
N GLY A 65 15.08 -3.57 -22.24
CA GLY A 65 14.27 -2.48 -21.68
C GLY A 65 13.38 -2.90 -20.49
N PRO A 66 12.71 -1.92 -19.84
CA PRO A 66 11.92 -2.19 -18.65
C PRO A 66 10.64 -2.98 -18.96
N VAL A 67 10.27 -3.88 -18.05
CA VAL A 67 9.03 -4.67 -18.14
C VAL A 67 7.85 -3.89 -17.55
N GLU A 68 6.71 -3.87 -18.22
CA GLU A 68 5.48 -3.28 -17.67
C GLU A 68 4.73 -4.29 -16.79
N LEU A 69 4.39 -3.90 -15.56
CA LEU A 69 3.52 -4.64 -14.65
C LEU A 69 2.19 -3.88 -14.49
N LEU A 70 1.07 -4.51 -14.84
CA LEU A 70 -0.25 -3.89 -14.77
C LEU A 70 -0.86 -4.08 -13.37
N LEU A 71 -1.26 -2.97 -12.75
CA LEU A 71 -1.87 -2.91 -11.42
C LEU A 71 -3.15 -2.04 -11.46
N PRO A 72 -4.20 -2.46 -12.21
CA PRO A 72 -5.36 -1.61 -12.50
C PRO A 72 -6.23 -1.29 -11.28
N GLU A 73 -6.22 -2.16 -10.28
CA GLU A 73 -7.03 -2.02 -9.05
C GLU A 73 -6.29 -1.29 -7.93
N ASP A 74 -5.06 -0.84 -8.18
CA ASP A 74 -4.21 -0.21 -7.17
C ASP A 74 -4.29 1.30 -7.21
N ASN A 75 -4.18 1.92 -6.03
CA ASN A 75 -4.14 3.37 -5.89
C ASN A 75 -2.78 3.92 -6.33
N ALA A 76 -2.74 4.68 -7.42
CA ALA A 76 -1.47 5.15 -7.98
C ALA A 76 -0.74 6.16 -7.09
N SER A 77 -1.47 7.04 -6.39
CA SER A 77 -0.87 7.99 -5.46
C SER A 77 -0.20 7.26 -4.30
N ALA A 78 -0.86 6.25 -3.74
CA ALA A 78 -0.32 5.43 -2.67
C ALA A 78 0.93 4.66 -3.12
N LEU A 79 0.87 3.95 -4.25
CA LEU A 79 2.02 3.23 -4.79
C LEU A 79 3.16 4.15 -5.18
N LYS A 80 2.89 5.38 -5.65
CA LYS A 80 3.92 6.38 -5.92
C LYS A 80 4.70 6.74 -4.64
N PHE A 81 4.01 7.00 -3.53
CA PHE A 81 4.68 7.30 -2.26
C PHE A 81 5.47 6.10 -1.72
N ILE A 82 4.87 4.91 -1.75
CA ILE A 82 5.54 3.66 -1.34
C ILE A 82 6.81 3.43 -2.15
N CYS A 83 6.72 3.54 -3.48
CA CYS A 83 7.87 3.39 -4.37
C CYS A 83 8.95 4.43 -4.08
N ALA A 84 8.57 5.71 -3.88
CA ALA A 84 9.52 6.76 -3.55
C ALA A 84 10.26 6.45 -2.23
N ILE A 85 9.56 5.98 -1.20
CA ILE A 85 10.16 5.60 0.10
C ILE A 85 11.13 4.43 -0.06
N ILE A 86 10.68 3.34 -0.70
CA ILE A 86 11.48 2.12 -0.94
C ILE A 86 12.75 2.43 -1.76
N HIS A 87 12.69 3.41 -2.66
CA HIS A 87 13.84 3.85 -3.48
C HIS A 87 14.65 4.99 -2.85
N HIS A 88 14.43 5.31 -1.58
CA HIS A 88 15.10 6.39 -0.85
C HIS A 88 14.94 7.79 -1.49
N ARG A 89 13.86 8.02 -2.24
CA ARG A 89 13.44 9.31 -2.79
C ARG A 89 12.51 10.06 -1.83
N ASN A 90 12.86 10.05 -0.54
CA ASN A 90 12.05 10.65 0.52
C ASN A 90 11.78 12.15 0.33
N ASN A 91 12.62 12.86 -0.44
CA ASN A 91 12.39 14.25 -0.81
C ASN A 91 11.17 14.46 -1.74
N GLN A 92 10.66 13.39 -2.36
CA GLN A 92 9.45 13.41 -3.19
C GLN A 92 8.19 13.04 -2.39
N VAL A 93 8.35 12.72 -1.11
CA VAL A 93 7.27 12.28 -0.23
C VAL A 93 6.78 13.49 0.59
N PRO A 94 5.48 13.83 0.55
CA PRO A 94 4.94 14.92 1.35
C PRO A 94 5.16 14.70 2.85
N GLN A 95 5.49 15.77 3.58
CA GLN A 95 5.58 15.71 5.03
C GLN A 95 4.21 15.47 5.67
N THR A 96 3.13 15.97 5.06
CA THR A 96 1.76 15.84 5.53
C THR A 96 0.88 15.30 4.41
N LEU A 97 -0.11 14.49 4.78
CA LEU A 97 -1.12 13.93 3.87
C LEU A 97 -2.50 14.11 4.49
N ALA A 98 -3.54 14.16 3.67
CA ALA A 98 -4.92 14.11 4.16
C ALA A 98 -5.18 12.73 4.79
N ALA A 99 -6.10 12.64 5.76
CA ALA A 99 -6.36 11.41 6.49
C ALA A 99 -6.75 10.23 5.57
N GLY A 100 -7.54 10.50 4.52
CA GLY A 100 -7.87 9.52 3.49
C GLY A 100 -6.63 9.00 2.75
N ASP A 101 -5.74 9.89 2.30
CA ASP A 101 -4.49 9.49 1.64
C ASP A 101 -3.58 8.67 2.56
N VAL A 102 -3.54 8.99 3.86
CA VAL A 102 -2.79 8.20 4.85
C VAL A 102 -3.36 6.79 4.96
N LEU A 103 -4.69 6.65 4.98
CA LEU A 103 -5.35 5.35 4.99
C LEU A 103 -5.07 4.55 3.71
N GLU A 104 -5.17 5.17 2.54
CA GLU A 104 -4.89 4.53 1.25
C GLU A 104 -3.44 4.02 1.16
N VAL A 105 -2.48 4.81 1.63
CA VAL A 105 -1.08 4.36 1.75
C VAL A 105 -0.95 3.20 2.73
N ALA A 106 -1.66 3.23 3.86
CA ALA A 106 -1.64 2.17 4.86
C ALA A 106 -2.21 0.85 4.32
N VAL A 107 -3.35 0.90 3.62
CA VAL A 107 -3.98 -0.25 2.96
C VAL A 107 -3.04 -0.82 1.91
N THR A 108 -2.45 0.03 1.08
CA THR A 108 -1.51 -0.39 0.03
C THR A 108 -0.25 -1.01 0.64
N ALA A 109 0.30 -0.43 1.70
CA ALA A 109 1.49 -0.96 2.38
C ALA A 109 1.24 -2.31 3.04
N ASP A 110 0.06 -2.52 3.62
CA ASP A 110 -0.35 -3.80 4.21
C ASP A 110 -0.61 -4.85 3.11
N LYS A 111 -1.29 -4.48 2.01
CA LYS A 111 -1.50 -5.35 0.82
C LYS A 111 -0.19 -5.89 0.26
N TYR A 112 0.83 -5.04 0.17
CA TYR A 112 2.14 -5.41 -0.36
C TYR A 112 3.14 -5.86 0.73
N ASP A 113 2.73 -6.05 1.99
CA ASP A 113 3.60 -6.46 3.10
C ASP A 113 4.90 -5.62 3.18
N CYS A 114 4.78 -4.30 3.06
CA CYS A 114 5.92 -3.36 3.08
C CYS A 114 5.78 -2.27 4.16
N VAL A 115 4.95 -2.51 5.18
CA VAL A 115 4.69 -1.61 6.31
C VAL A 115 5.99 -1.15 7.01
N ASP A 116 6.97 -2.04 7.19
CA ASP A 116 8.23 -1.70 7.87
C ASP A 116 9.05 -0.65 7.10
N ALA A 117 9.02 -0.69 5.77
CA ALA A 117 9.70 0.32 4.94
C ALA A 117 9.11 1.73 5.15
N LEU A 118 7.83 1.82 5.55
CA LEU A 118 7.11 3.08 5.75
C LEU A 118 7.15 3.57 7.19
N LYS A 119 7.75 2.84 8.13
CA LYS A 119 7.70 3.09 9.59
C LYS A 119 7.97 4.55 10.00
N PHE A 120 8.95 5.20 9.36
CA PHE A 120 9.30 6.58 9.68
C PHE A 120 8.37 7.60 9.02
N ALA A 121 7.98 7.38 7.76
CA ALA A 121 7.07 8.25 7.04
C ALA A 121 5.67 8.24 7.69
N SER A 122 5.15 7.04 7.99
CA SER A 122 3.86 6.88 8.67
C SER A 122 3.87 7.49 10.06
N GLY A 123 4.98 7.41 10.80
CA GLY A 123 5.13 8.10 12.08
C GLY A 123 4.92 9.62 11.99
N ASN A 124 5.32 10.24 10.88
CA ASN A 124 5.14 11.67 10.65
C ASN A 124 3.70 12.01 10.23
N TRP A 125 3.09 11.20 9.36
CA TRP A 125 1.71 11.42 8.90
C TRP A 125 0.67 11.16 9.98
N LEU A 126 0.97 10.28 10.93
CA LEU A 126 0.10 9.94 12.06
C LEU A 126 0.30 10.87 13.27
N LEU A 127 1.06 11.96 13.12
CA LEU A 127 1.24 12.90 14.22
C LEU A 127 -0.12 13.49 14.63
N PRO A 128 -0.42 13.55 15.94
CA PRO A 128 -1.69 14.08 16.39
C PRO A 128 -1.85 15.56 16.02
N GLY A 129 -3.02 15.91 15.50
CA GLY A 129 -3.36 17.25 15.04
C GLY A 129 -4.81 17.60 15.37
N LYS A 130 -5.22 18.81 15.00
CA LYS A 130 -6.64 19.20 15.05
C LYS A 130 -7.35 18.57 13.85
N ASN A 131 -7.83 17.36 14.05
CA ASN A 131 -8.55 16.58 13.04
C ASN A 131 -10.02 16.48 13.45
N GLU A 132 -10.91 16.51 12.46
CA GLU A 132 -12.32 16.22 12.69
C GLU A 132 -12.51 14.74 13.07
N PRO A 133 -13.60 14.36 13.76
CA PRO A 133 -13.83 12.98 14.18
C PRO A 133 -13.74 11.94 13.06
N GLY A 134 -14.18 12.28 11.84
CA GLY A 134 -14.05 11.41 10.66
C GLY A 134 -12.59 11.15 10.28
N ASP A 135 -11.76 12.19 10.23
CA ASP A 135 -10.33 12.06 9.97
C ASP A 135 -9.63 11.24 11.06
N LEU A 136 -10.01 11.43 12.33
CA LEU A 136 -9.48 10.62 13.43
C LEU A 136 -9.83 9.13 13.28
N MET A 137 -10.99 8.79 12.72
CA MET A 137 -11.37 7.40 12.42
C MET A 137 -10.49 6.81 11.32
N LEU A 138 -10.29 7.54 10.22
CA LEU A 138 -9.40 7.15 9.12
C LEU A 138 -7.96 6.95 9.61
N LEU A 139 -7.43 7.91 10.39
CA LEU A 139 -6.09 7.84 10.96
C LEU A 139 -5.96 6.71 11.99
N THR A 140 -7.03 6.35 12.71
CA THR A 140 -7.06 5.18 13.60
C THR A 140 -6.89 3.88 12.81
N ALA A 141 -7.65 3.71 11.72
CA ALA A 141 -7.51 2.55 10.84
C ALA A 141 -6.11 2.49 10.20
N ALA A 142 -5.59 3.63 9.73
CA ALA A 142 -4.24 3.70 9.19
C ALA A 142 -3.18 3.34 10.23
N ALA A 143 -3.28 3.85 11.46
CA ALA A 143 -2.34 3.52 12.54
C ALA A 143 -2.35 2.02 12.90
N TYR A 144 -3.52 1.37 12.81
CA TYR A 144 -3.65 -0.07 12.99
C TYR A 144 -2.94 -0.86 11.88
N LEU A 145 -3.15 -0.50 10.61
CA LEU A 145 -2.50 -1.14 9.46
C LEU A 145 -0.98 -0.93 9.47
N PHE A 146 -0.51 0.28 9.78
CA PHE A 146 0.90 0.57 9.95
C PHE A 146 1.54 -0.07 11.19
N GLN A 147 0.76 -0.76 12.03
CA GLN A 147 1.21 -1.38 13.29
C GLN A 147 1.87 -0.36 14.24
N ASN A 148 1.42 0.90 14.19
CA ASN A 148 1.94 1.98 15.01
C ASN A 148 1.11 2.13 16.28
N ALA A 149 1.42 1.30 17.29
CA ALA A 149 0.68 1.25 18.55
C ALA A 149 0.65 2.60 19.30
N LYS A 150 1.72 3.41 19.19
CA LYS A 150 1.80 4.73 19.84
C LYS A 150 0.81 5.71 19.21
N ALA A 151 0.81 5.81 17.88
CA ALA A 151 -0.13 6.66 17.15
C ALA A 151 -1.57 6.20 17.37
N PHE A 152 -1.82 4.89 17.25
CA PHE A 152 -3.14 4.30 17.48
C PHE A 152 -3.70 4.70 18.85
N LYS A 153 -2.90 4.56 19.92
CA LYS A 153 -3.29 4.95 21.28
C LYS A 153 -3.63 6.43 21.38
N GLU A 154 -2.82 7.31 20.79
CA GLU A 154 -3.01 8.75 20.94
C GLU A 154 -4.18 9.27 20.11
N ILE A 155 -4.35 8.78 18.88
CA ILE A 155 -5.46 9.17 18.00
C ILE A 155 -6.80 8.68 18.59
N THR A 156 -6.87 7.43 19.03
CA THR A 156 -8.10 6.89 19.66
C THR A 156 -8.44 7.60 20.96
N ARG A 157 -7.43 7.98 21.78
CA ARG A 157 -7.63 8.81 22.96
C ARG A 157 -8.28 10.15 22.60
N GLN A 158 -7.81 10.81 21.54
CA GLN A 158 -8.39 12.08 21.09
C GLN A 158 -9.82 11.90 20.56
N LEU A 159 -10.07 10.84 19.80
CA LEU A 159 -11.41 10.54 19.30
C LEU A 159 -12.39 10.32 20.46
N ILE A 160 -12.03 9.51 21.45
CA ILE A 160 -12.88 9.20 22.62
C ILE A 160 -13.16 10.44 23.47
N LEU A 161 -12.18 11.34 23.63
CA LEU A 161 -12.33 12.51 24.49
C LEU A 161 -13.07 13.67 23.84
N ASN A 162 -13.13 13.73 22.51
CA ASN A 162 -13.65 14.89 21.78
C ASN A 162 -14.88 14.58 20.93
N HIS A 163 -15.33 13.32 20.86
CA HIS A 163 -16.50 12.91 20.09
C HIS A 163 -17.59 12.30 20.98
N ASP A 164 -18.72 13.01 21.07
CA ASP A 164 -19.87 12.62 21.88
C ASP A 164 -20.99 11.94 21.06
N GLY A 165 -20.75 11.66 19.78
CA GLY A 165 -21.70 11.06 18.85
C GLY A 165 -21.56 9.53 18.70
N PRO A 166 -22.46 8.89 17.92
CA PRO A 166 -22.34 7.48 17.60
C PRO A 166 -21.15 7.21 16.69
N TYR A 167 -20.19 6.39 17.15
CA TYR A 167 -19.00 6.00 16.37
C TYR A 167 -19.33 5.27 15.07
N LEU A 168 -20.46 4.56 15.01
CA LEU A 168 -20.93 3.92 13.77
C LEU A 168 -21.21 4.93 12.66
N ALA A 169 -21.58 6.17 13.00
CA ALA A 169 -21.75 7.23 12.02
C ALA A 169 -20.42 7.75 11.44
N LEU A 170 -19.30 7.39 12.06
CA LEU A 170 -17.94 7.68 11.57
C LEU A 170 -17.35 6.51 10.78
N SER A 171 -18.01 5.34 10.77
CA SER A 171 -17.59 4.20 9.94
C SER A 171 -17.84 4.51 8.47
N CYS A 172 -16.85 4.22 7.63
CA CYS A 172 -16.98 4.31 6.18
C CYS A 172 -16.49 3.00 5.53
N GLU A 173 -16.88 2.77 4.29
CA GLU A 173 -16.56 1.54 3.55
C GLU A 173 -15.05 1.30 3.49
N GLU A 174 -14.25 2.37 3.38
CA GLU A 174 -12.79 2.30 3.35
C GLU A 174 -12.22 1.73 4.67
N VAL A 175 -12.76 2.17 5.82
CA VAL A 175 -12.36 1.69 7.15
C VAL A 175 -12.81 0.24 7.36
N GLU A 176 -14.05 -0.08 6.98
CA GLU A 176 -14.60 -1.42 7.13
C GLU A 176 -13.85 -2.42 6.27
N SER A 177 -13.62 -2.10 4.99
CA SER A 177 -12.85 -2.92 4.06
C SER A 177 -11.47 -3.18 4.64
N ALA A 178 -10.74 -2.13 4.99
CA ALA A 178 -9.37 -2.19 5.50
C ALA A 178 -9.20 -3.07 6.75
N ILE A 179 -10.16 -3.03 7.67
CA ILE A 179 -10.08 -3.79 8.93
C ILE A 179 -10.61 -5.22 8.75
N THR A 180 -11.64 -5.40 7.91
CA THR A 180 -12.34 -6.67 7.75
C THR A 180 -11.49 -7.73 7.04
N TRP A 181 -10.72 -7.36 6.00
CA TRP A 181 -9.93 -8.36 5.27
C TRP A 181 -8.84 -9.01 6.13
N ARG A 182 -8.25 -8.27 7.08
CA ARG A 182 -7.29 -8.85 8.05
C ARG A 182 -7.93 -9.85 9.01
N VAL A 183 -9.18 -9.60 9.45
CA VAL A 183 -9.94 -10.55 10.28
C VAL A 183 -10.21 -11.85 9.50
N PHE A 184 -10.50 -11.74 8.20
CA PHE A 184 -10.69 -12.92 7.34
C PHE A 184 -9.39 -13.70 7.08
N PHE A 185 -8.25 -13.03 6.85
CA PHE A 185 -6.97 -13.70 6.62
C PHE A 185 -6.35 -14.30 7.88
N ALA A 186 -6.44 -13.63 9.03
CA ALA A 186 -6.01 -14.20 10.32
C ALA A 186 -6.74 -15.51 10.65
N ARG A 187 -8.00 -15.65 10.21
CA ARG A 187 -8.76 -16.90 10.34
C ARG A 187 -8.32 -17.99 9.36
N ARG A 188 -7.75 -17.62 8.20
CA ARG A 188 -7.24 -18.54 7.18
C ARG A 188 -5.83 -19.07 7.51
N GLU A 189 -4.96 -18.26 8.10
CA GLU A 189 -3.63 -18.71 8.55
C GLU A 189 -3.72 -19.75 9.68
N GLY A 190 -4.70 -19.61 10.59
CA GLY A 190 -4.99 -20.63 11.60
C GLY A 190 -5.49 -21.98 11.01
N SER A 191 -6.05 -21.97 9.80
CA SER A 191 -6.53 -23.18 9.11
C SER A 191 -5.46 -23.87 8.26
N LEU A 192 -4.41 -23.16 7.84
CA LEU A 192 -3.29 -23.75 7.08
C LEU A 192 -2.24 -24.36 8.01
N ALA A 193 -2.08 -23.85 9.23
CA ALA A 193 -1.20 -24.44 10.23
C ALA A 193 -1.64 -25.84 10.70
N SER A 194 -2.95 -26.16 10.65
CA SER A 194 -3.45 -27.52 10.96
C SER A 194 -3.38 -28.49 9.79
N ALA A 195 -3.17 -28.01 8.56
CA ALA A 195 -3.08 -28.84 7.35
C ALA A 195 -1.65 -29.35 7.06
N LEU A 196 -0.66 -28.93 7.85
CA LEU A 196 0.75 -29.35 7.69
C LEU A 196 1.29 -30.17 8.87
N ALA A 197 0.45 -30.71 9.76
CA ALA A 197 0.90 -31.74 10.70
C ALA A 197 1.16 -33.05 9.92
N PRO A 198 2.41 -33.52 9.78
CA PRO A 198 2.69 -34.78 9.11
C PRO A 198 2.16 -35.91 9.99
N SER A 199 1.40 -36.82 9.39
CA SER A 199 1.11 -38.13 9.95
C SER A 199 2.43 -38.89 10.13
N LEU A 200 3.03 -38.78 11.31
CA LEU A 200 4.05 -39.71 11.79
C LEU A 200 3.39 -40.65 12.79
N SER A 201 3.03 -41.84 12.29
CA SER A 201 2.85 -43.03 13.13
C SER A 201 3.49 -44.19 12.40
N LEU A 202 4.57 -44.70 13.01
CA LEU A 202 5.18 -46.01 12.75
C LEU A 202 4.16 -47.13 12.96
#